data_AF-M0LTS2-F1
#
_entry.id   AF-M0LTS2-F1
#
_cell.length_a   1.000
_cell.length_b   1.000
_cell.length_c   1.000
_cell.angle_alpha   90.00
_cell.angle_beta   90.00
_cell.angle_gamma   90.00
#
_symmetry.space_group_name_H-M   'P 1'
#
loop_
_entity.id
_entity.type
_entity.pdbx_description
1 polymer ?
#
loop_
_entity_poly.entity_id
_entity_poly.type
_entity_poly.pdbx_seq_one_letter_code
_entity_poly.pdbx_strand_id
1 'polypeptide(L)'
;MADLDPSEYTIDELRDELESIDDPDTLEEVRESESENENRTGALDAIDERLDAVEDDENEADAGSDGSGQATADGGESVSPGILEVRNHVRDAAADLIGRPLDSVIEIEQNDDGDWHALVEIVERNSVPDTQDIIGRYALQVDDGGTITGYRRLDRYRRGDTRRDEEPSQAL
;
A
#
# COMPACT_ATOMS: atom_id res chain seq x y z
N MET A 1 -17.00 14.64 28.20
CA MET A 1 -15.57 14.57 27.89
C MET A 1 -14.99 13.60 28.87
N ALA A 2 -14.93 12.34 28.43
CA ALA A 2 -14.26 11.30 29.16
C ALA A 2 -12.76 11.59 29.03
N ASP A 3 -12.11 11.88 30.15
CA ASP A 3 -10.66 12.05 30.23
C ASP A 3 -10.06 10.64 30.29
N LEU A 4 -10.14 9.93 29.16
CA LEU A 4 -9.55 8.60 29.04
C LEU A 4 -8.10 8.78 28.62
N ASP A 5 -7.18 8.59 29.56
CA ASP A 5 -5.75 8.58 29.24
C ASP A 5 -5.32 7.16 28.86
N PRO A 6 -4.98 6.91 27.59
CA PRO A 6 -4.68 5.57 27.11
C PRO A 6 -3.35 5.02 27.62
N SER A 7 -2.44 5.87 28.11
CA SER A 7 -1.16 5.44 28.71
C SER A 7 -1.33 4.79 30.08
N GLU A 8 -2.47 5.02 30.75
CA GLU A 8 -2.79 4.39 32.03
C GLU A 8 -3.28 2.93 31.90
N TYR A 9 -3.53 2.46 30.67
CA TYR A 9 -4.06 1.14 30.38
C TYR A 9 -3.09 0.28 29.56
N THR A 10 -3.19 -1.04 29.73
CA THR A 10 -2.61 -1.99 28.78
C THR A 10 -3.47 -2.07 27.52
N ILE A 11 -2.92 -2.55 26.40
CA ILE A 11 -3.64 -2.61 25.12
C ILE A 11 -4.97 -3.39 25.24
N ASP A 12 -4.97 -4.50 25.98
CA ASP A 12 -6.17 -5.30 26.20
C ASP A 12 -7.20 -4.59 27.09
N GLU A 13 -6.77 -3.83 28.10
CA GLU A 13 -7.67 -3.05 28.97
C GLU A 13 -8.22 -1.81 28.26
N LEU A 14 -7.39 -1.17 27.42
CA LEU A 14 -7.80 -0.04 26.60
C LEU A 14 -8.90 -0.45 25.63
N ARG A 15 -8.82 -1.66 25.03
CA ARG A 15 -9.86 -2.19 24.13
C ARG A 15 -11.22 -2.32 24.82
N ASP A 16 -11.26 -2.88 26.03
CA ASP A 16 -12.51 -3.07 26.80
C ASP A 16 -13.16 -1.71 27.17
N GLU A 17 -12.33 -0.71 27.49
CA GLU A 17 -12.83 0.64 27.82
C GLU A 17 -13.29 1.40 26.56
N LEU A 18 -12.61 1.23 25.42
CA LEU A 18 -13.01 1.79 24.13
C LEU A 18 -14.36 1.23 23.64
N GLU A 19 -14.68 -0.04 23.90
CA GLU A 19 -15.99 -0.63 23.55
C GLU A 19 -17.16 0.13 24.19
N SER A 20 -16.96 0.75 25.35
CA SER A 20 -17.99 1.53 26.05
C SER A 20 -18.14 2.97 25.54
N ILE A 21 -17.29 3.43 24.62
CA ILE A 21 -17.29 4.79 24.07
C ILE A 21 -17.86 4.77 22.66
N ASP A 22 -19.03 5.39 22.48
CA ASP A 22 -19.72 5.50 21.18
C ASP A 22 -19.61 6.90 20.55
N ASP A 23 -18.88 7.84 21.18
CA ASP A 23 -18.71 9.21 20.68
C ASP A 23 -17.41 9.32 19.86
N PRO A 24 -17.45 9.59 18.54
CA PRO A 24 -16.26 9.61 17.68
C PRO A 24 -15.29 10.73 18.06
N ASP A 25 -15.80 11.93 18.39
CA ASP A 25 -14.97 13.05 18.87
C ASP A 25 -14.13 12.67 20.10
N THR A 26 -14.65 11.76 20.95
CA THR A 26 -13.93 11.31 22.15
C THR A 26 -12.83 10.32 21.78
N LEU A 27 -13.08 9.43 20.82
CA LEU A 27 -12.10 8.46 20.32
C LEU A 27 -10.93 9.15 19.59
N GLU A 28 -11.20 10.22 18.84
CA GLU A 28 -10.16 11.04 18.20
C GLU A 28 -9.23 11.71 19.22
N GLU A 29 -9.77 12.29 20.28
CA GLU A 29 -8.99 12.93 21.36
C GLU A 29 -8.04 11.93 22.06
N VAL A 30 -8.53 10.69 22.25
CA VAL A 30 -7.73 9.57 22.81
C VAL A 30 -6.62 9.14 21.83
N ARG A 31 -6.93 9.06 20.53
CA ARG A 31 -5.96 8.71 19.47
C ARG A 31 -4.82 9.72 19.35
N GLU A 32 -5.16 11.01 19.41
CA GLU A 32 -4.17 12.10 19.43
C GLU A 32 -3.29 11.98 20.67
N SER A 33 -3.89 11.76 21.84
CA SER A 33 -3.16 11.60 23.10
C SER A 33 -2.20 10.39 23.07
N GLU A 34 -2.60 9.22 22.57
CA GLU A 34 -1.69 8.07 22.39
C GLU A 34 -0.54 8.41 21.43
N SER A 35 -0.85 9.12 20.34
CA SER A 35 0.11 9.45 19.30
C SER A 35 1.19 10.39 19.81
N GLU A 36 0.82 11.33 20.68
CA GLU A 36 1.72 12.31 21.29
C GLU A 36 2.51 11.74 22.49
N ASN A 37 1.99 10.71 23.16
CA ASN A 37 2.58 10.15 24.37
C ASN A 37 3.52 8.97 24.07
N GLU A 38 2.99 7.74 24.02
CA GLU A 38 3.80 6.53 23.86
C GLU A 38 3.83 5.98 22.42
N ASN A 39 2.95 6.46 21.53
CA ASN A 39 2.78 6.05 20.13
C ASN A 39 2.78 4.51 19.95
N ARG A 40 2.07 3.82 20.84
CA ARG A 40 2.04 2.35 20.83
C ARG A 40 1.18 1.90 19.67
N THR A 41 1.80 1.24 18.69
CA THR A 41 1.12 0.79 17.47
C THR A 41 -0.15 -0.03 17.76
N GLY A 42 -0.10 -0.92 18.77
CA GLY A 42 -1.27 -1.74 19.12
C GLY A 42 -2.39 -0.99 19.86
N ALA A 43 -2.09 0.14 20.49
CA ALA A 43 -3.10 1.00 21.12
C ALA A 43 -3.78 1.88 20.07
N LEU A 44 -3.00 2.45 19.15
CA LEU A 44 -3.53 3.22 18.00
C LEU A 44 -4.45 2.35 17.14
N ASP A 45 -4.05 1.12 16.84
CA ASP A 45 -4.85 0.14 16.10
C ASP A 45 -6.19 -0.17 16.78
N ALA A 46 -6.19 -0.31 18.12
CA ALA A 46 -7.42 -0.55 18.88
C ALA A 46 -8.37 0.66 18.86
N ILE A 47 -7.83 1.88 18.88
CA ILE A 47 -8.64 3.11 18.83
C ILE A 47 -9.21 3.32 17.43
N ASP A 48 -8.42 3.07 16.39
CA ASP A 48 -8.82 3.16 14.97
C ASP A 48 -9.94 2.14 14.65
N GLU A 49 -9.82 0.89 15.13
CA GLU A 49 -10.86 -0.15 14.99
C GLU A 49 -12.19 0.27 15.63
N ARG A 50 -12.15 0.92 16.79
CA ARG A 50 -13.37 1.38 17.47
C ARG A 50 -14.01 2.58 16.76
N LEU A 51 -13.20 3.51 16.26
CA LEU A 51 -13.66 4.69 15.53
C LEU A 51 -14.43 4.26 14.27
N ASP A 52 -13.86 3.32 13.50
CA ASP A 52 -14.50 2.72 12.31
C ASP A 52 -15.85 2.08 12.66
N ALA A 53 -15.92 1.35 13.78
CA ALA A 53 -17.15 0.71 14.25
C ALA A 53 -18.25 1.70 14.69
N VAL A 54 -17.89 2.89 15.19
CA VAL A 54 -18.86 3.95 15.54
C VAL A 54 -19.34 4.68 14.29
N GLU A 55 -18.44 4.97 13.35
CA GLU A 55 -18.77 5.65 12.09
C GLU A 55 -19.72 4.83 11.20
N ASP A 56 -19.68 3.49 11.28
CA ASP A 56 -20.59 2.60 10.54
C ASP A 56 -22.04 2.63 11.08
N ASP A 57 -22.25 2.86 12.39
CA ASP A 57 -23.58 2.88 13.02
C ASP A 57 -24.40 4.15 12.68
N GLU A 58 -23.73 5.25 12.31
CA GLU A 58 -24.41 6.49 11.85
C GLU A 58 -24.93 6.40 10.41
N ASN A 59 -24.63 5.31 9.67
CA ASN A 59 -24.96 5.17 8.25
C ASN A 59 -25.83 3.94 7.93
N GLU A 60 -26.92 3.72 8.68
CA GLU A 60 -27.97 2.76 8.28
C GLU A 60 -28.85 3.28 7.10
N ALA A 61 -28.27 3.42 5.91
CA ALA A 61 -28.97 3.34 4.63
C ALA A 61 -28.00 3.21 3.42
N ASP A 62 -27.30 2.08 3.28
CA ASP A 62 -27.34 1.22 2.08
C ASP A 62 -26.34 0.06 2.25
N ALA A 63 -26.77 -1.16 1.93
CA ALA A 63 -26.02 -2.37 2.21
C ALA A 63 -24.90 -2.62 1.18
N GLY A 64 -23.70 -2.91 1.68
CA GLY A 64 -22.92 -4.06 1.19
C GLY A 64 -21.42 -3.90 0.99
N SER A 65 -20.67 -4.52 1.90
CA SER A 65 -19.40 -5.25 1.71
C SER A 65 -18.10 -4.46 1.52
N ASP A 66 -17.18 -4.73 2.47
CA ASP A 66 -15.71 -4.65 2.44
C ASP A 66 -15.04 -3.27 2.49
N GLY A 67 -14.09 -3.11 3.42
CA GLY A 67 -13.11 -2.02 3.33
C GLY A 67 -12.21 -1.82 4.54
N SER A 68 -11.22 -2.69 4.75
CA SER A 68 -10.07 -2.32 5.57
C SER A 68 -9.22 -1.24 4.87
N GLY A 69 -9.20 -0.04 5.44
CA GLY A 69 -7.99 0.79 5.61
C GLY A 69 -7.64 1.84 4.54
N GLN A 70 -8.15 3.06 4.77
CA GLN A 70 -7.45 4.37 4.74
C GLN A 70 -6.77 4.90 3.46
N ALA A 71 -7.35 5.97 2.87
CA ALA A 71 -6.78 7.35 2.90
C ALA A 71 -7.60 8.38 2.07
N THR A 72 -8.36 9.22 2.79
CA THR A 72 -8.57 10.68 2.59
C THR A 72 -9.26 11.22 1.33
N ALA A 73 -10.36 11.92 1.61
CA ALA A 73 -10.96 13.08 0.94
C ALA A 73 -11.95 12.86 -0.22
N ASP A 74 -13.22 13.10 0.13
CA ASP A 74 -14.14 14.05 -0.52
C ASP A 74 -14.70 13.69 -1.91
N GLY A 75 -15.98 13.32 -1.92
CA GLY A 75 -16.84 13.41 -3.09
C GLY A 75 -16.81 12.18 -3.99
N GLY A 76 -18.00 11.67 -4.34
CA GLY A 76 -18.15 10.57 -5.29
C GLY A 76 -17.64 10.92 -6.68
N GLU A 77 -16.34 10.71 -6.90
CA GLU A 77 -15.67 10.61 -8.19
C GLU A 77 -14.60 9.53 -8.00
N SER A 78 -14.57 8.50 -8.85
CA SER A 78 -13.53 7.47 -8.81
C SER A 78 -12.16 8.14 -8.98
N VAL A 79 -11.43 8.35 -7.88
CA VAL A 79 -10.10 8.96 -7.94
C VAL A 79 -9.12 7.86 -8.32
N SER A 80 -8.55 7.96 -9.51
CA SER A 80 -7.50 7.07 -9.98
C SER A 80 -6.32 7.06 -8.98
N PRO A 81 -5.72 5.88 -8.70
CA PRO A 81 -4.67 5.72 -7.71
C PRO A 81 -3.46 6.57 -8.06
N GLY A 82 -2.80 7.14 -7.05
CA GLY A 82 -1.58 7.92 -7.27
C GLY A 82 -0.38 7.06 -7.67
N ILE A 83 0.60 7.64 -8.38
CA ILE A 83 1.85 6.94 -8.77
C ILE A 83 2.56 6.24 -7.60
N LEU A 84 2.52 6.82 -6.39
CA LEU A 84 3.14 6.22 -5.20
C LEU A 84 2.40 4.97 -4.73
N GLU A 85 1.07 4.97 -4.85
CA GLU A 85 0.23 3.84 -4.49
C GLU A 85 0.46 2.67 -5.45
N VAL A 86 0.40 2.95 -6.76
CA VAL A 86 0.71 1.98 -7.82
C VAL A 86 2.13 1.42 -7.64
N ARG A 87 3.11 2.26 -7.28
CA ARG A 87 4.48 1.81 -7.01
C ARG A 87 4.57 0.81 -5.89
N ASN A 88 3.92 1.10 -4.77
CA ASN A 88 3.96 0.22 -3.60
C ASN A 88 3.23 -1.08 -3.91
N HIS A 89 2.04 -1.00 -4.53
CA HIS A 89 1.30 -2.18 -4.96
C HIS A 89 2.12 -3.07 -5.89
N VAL A 90 2.74 -2.50 -6.92
CA VAL A 90 3.63 -3.24 -7.84
C VAL A 90 4.78 -3.89 -7.11
N ARG A 91 5.41 -3.19 -6.17
CA ARG A 91 6.55 -3.71 -5.40
C ARG A 91 6.17 -4.94 -4.59
N ASP A 92 5.01 -4.93 -3.93
CA ASP A 92 4.54 -6.04 -3.12
C ASP A 92 4.01 -7.20 -3.98
N ALA A 93 3.22 -6.90 -5.02
CA ALA A 93 2.56 -7.93 -5.82
C ALA A 93 3.49 -8.61 -6.84
N ALA A 94 4.49 -7.92 -7.40
CA ALA A 94 5.34 -8.47 -8.46
C ALA A 94 6.16 -9.69 -8.01
N ALA A 95 6.67 -9.67 -6.77
CA ALA A 95 7.46 -10.77 -6.23
C ALA A 95 6.61 -12.04 -6.04
N ASP A 96 5.36 -11.87 -5.57
CA ASP A 96 4.40 -12.95 -5.37
C ASP A 96 3.95 -13.54 -6.71
N LEU A 97 3.53 -12.67 -7.64
CA LEU A 97 3.06 -13.05 -8.98
C LEU A 97 4.10 -13.88 -9.75
N ILE A 98 5.37 -13.54 -9.64
CA ILE A 98 6.46 -14.17 -10.39
C ILE A 98 7.11 -15.31 -9.58
N GLY A 99 6.89 -15.37 -8.26
CA GLY A 99 7.47 -16.36 -7.35
C GLY A 99 9.00 -16.23 -7.23
N ARG A 100 9.50 -15.00 -7.29
CA ARG A 100 10.94 -14.66 -7.27
C ARG A 100 11.12 -13.29 -6.60
N PRO A 101 12.24 -13.06 -5.90
CA PRO A 101 12.47 -11.79 -5.24
C PRO A 101 12.59 -10.65 -6.25
N LEU A 102 11.85 -9.58 -5.98
CA LEU A 102 12.00 -8.30 -6.65
C LEU A 102 13.36 -7.69 -6.30
N ASP A 103 14.05 -7.21 -7.32
CA ASP A 103 15.28 -6.43 -7.17
C ASP A 103 15.00 -4.94 -7.12
N SER A 104 14.25 -4.42 -8.09
CA SER A 104 13.96 -2.98 -8.20
C SER A 104 12.73 -2.71 -9.07
N VAL A 105 12.16 -1.52 -8.91
CA VAL A 105 11.16 -0.93 -9.82
C VAL A 105 11.88 0.16 -10.62
N ILE A 106 11.95 0.01 -11.95
CA ILE A 106 12.69 0.93 -12.82
C ILE A 106 11.80 2.07 -13.32
N GLU A 107 10.57 1.75 -13.69
CA GLU A 107 9.66 2.68 -14.38
C GLU A 107 8.24 2.45 -13.91
N ILE A 108 7.49 3.54 -13.77
CA ILE A 108 6.05 3.55 -13.60
C ILE A 108 5.53 4.73 -14.40
N GLU A 109 4.60 4.45 -15.31
CA GLU A 109 3.99 5.44 -16.19
C GLU A 109 2.47 5.23 -16.21
N GLN A 110 1.73 6.33 -16.18
CA GLN A 110 0.30 6.33 -16.42
C GLN A 110 0.05 6.55 -17.92
N ASN A 111 -0.80 5.72 -18.50
CA ASN A 111 -1.28 5.88 -19.86
C ASN A 111 -2.41 6.93 -19.91
N ASP A 112 -2.68 7.45 -21.10
CA ASP A 112 -3.81 8.36 -21.34
C ASP A 112 -5.18 7.75 -20.99
N ASP A 113 -5.30 6.41 -21.00
CA ASP A 113 -6.53 5.68 -20.66
C ASP A 113 -6.75 5.51 -19.14
N GLY A 114 -5.80 5.93 -18.30
CA GLY A 114 -5.86 5.79 -16.83
C GLY A 114 -5.10 4.57 -16.30
N ASP A 115 -4.92 3.55 -17.14
CA ASP A 115 -4.10 2.36 -16.84
C ASP A 115 -2.63 2.71 -16.61
N TRP A 116 -1.92 1.86 -15.86
CA TRP A 116 -0.51 2.02 -15.59
C TRP A 116 0.33 0.90 -16.21
N HIS A 117 1.52 1.28 -16.63
CA HIS A 117 2.60 0.35 -16.94
C HIS A 117 3.71 0.49 -15.91
N ALA A 118 4.16 -0.64 -15.40
CA ALA A 118 5.32 -0.68 -14.52
C ALA A 118 6.38 -1.63 -15.07
N LEU A 119 7.64 -1.22 -14.96
CA LEU A 119 8.78 -2.03 -15.35
C LEU A 119 9.59 -2.39 -14.11
N VAL A 120 9.78 -3.69 -13.90
CA VAL A 120 10.43 -4.23 -12.70
C VAL A 120 11.56 -5.20 -13.03
N GLU A 121 12.50 -5.30 -12.10
CA GLU A 121 13.64 -6.21 -12.14
C GLU A 121 13.44 -7.31 -11.11
N ILE A 122 13.61 -8.56 -11.55
CA ILE A 122 13.42 -9.76 -10.72
C ILE A 122 14.70 -10.59 -10.75
N VAL A 123 15.18 -11.03 -9.59
CA VAL A 123 16.31 -11.97 -9.53
C VAL A 123 15.82 -13.37 -9.89
N GLU A 124 16.01 -13.76 -11.15
CA GLU A 124 15.56 -15.07 -11.63
C GLU A 124 16.48 -16.22 -11.18
N ARG A 125 17.77 -15.93 -10.98
CA ARG A 125 18.75 -16.89 -10.46
C ARG A 125 19.92 -16.19 -9.77
N ASN A 126 20.21 -16.62 -8.54
CA ASN A 126 21.39 -16.19 -7.80
C ASN A 126 22.67 -16.84 -8.31
N SER A 127 23.76 -16.08 -8.26
CA SER A 127 25.14 -16.47 -8.54
C SER A 127 26.05 -16.09 -7.36
N VAL A 128 27.25 -16.66 -7.32
CA VAL A 128 28.30 -16.25 -6.38
C VAL A 128 29.51 -15.79 -7.20
N PRO A 129 29.92 -14.52 -7.11
CA PRO A 129 29.35 -13.44 -6.28
C PRO A 129 27.96 -12.97 -6.76
N ASP A 130 27.18 -12.36 -5.86
CA ASP A 130 25.83 -11.79 -6.11
C ASP A 130 25.82 -10.75 -7.24
N THR A 131 26.96 -10.09 -7.48
CA THR A 131 27.19 -9.21 -8.64
C THR A 131 27.11 -9.92 -9.99
N GLN A 132 26.91 -11.24 -10.03
CA GLN A 132 26.73 -12.06 -11.23
C GLN A 132 25.33 -12.68 -11.32
N ASP A 133 24.37 -12.22 -10.51
CA ASP A 133 22.99 -12.67 -10.53
C ASP A 133 22.36 -12.48 -11.92
N ILE A 134 21.43 -13.37 -12.27
CA ILE A 134 20.64 -13.26 -13.51
C ILE A 134 19.37 -12.48 -13.19
N ILE A 135 19.23 -11.32 -13.82
CA ILE A 135 18.08 -10.41 -13.65
C ILE A 135 17.16 -10.55 -14.86
N GLY A 136 15.87 -10.72 -14.61
CA GLY A 136 14.81 -10.64 -15.60
C GLY A 136 14.10 -9.30 -15.51
N ARG A 137 13.84 -8.68 -16.67
CA ARG A 137 13.06 -7.43 -16.76
C ARG A 137 11.63 -7.76 -17.16
N TYR A 138 10.66 -7.27 -16.39
CA TYR A 138 9.25 -7.56 -16.60
C TYR A 138 8.47 -6.27 -16.76
N ALA A 139 7.54 -6.25 -17.71
CA ALA A 139 6.51 -5.22 -17.82
C ALA A 139 5.23 -5.76 -17.19
N LEU A 140 4.62 -4.96 -16.32
CA LEU A 140 3.33 -5.19 -15.68
C LEU A 140 2.30 -4.21 -16.25
N GLN A 141 1.07 -4.67 -16.35
CA GLN A 141 -0.12 -3.89 -16.67
C GLN A 141 -0.94 -3.78 -15.42
N VAL A 142 -1.28 -2.56 -15.02
CA VAL A 142 -2.14 -2.26 -13.89
C VAL A 142 -3.31 -1.47 -14.42
N ASP A 143 -4.52 -1.88 -14.09
CA ASP A 143 -5.73 -1.14 -14.46
C ASP A 143 -5.87 0.16 -13.63
N ASP A 144 -6.75 1.07 -14.05
CA ASP A 144 -7.12 2.26 -13.29
C ASP A 144 -7.56 1.94 -11.84
N GLY A 145 -8.09 0.74 -11.56
CA GLY A 145 -8.35 0.30 -10.19
C GLY A 145 -7.14 -0.18 -9.38
N GLY A 146 -5.90 0.00 -9.88
CA GLY A 146 -4.68 -0.44 -9.19
C GLY A 146 -4.43 -1.95 -9.25
N THR A 147 -5.23 -2.71 -10.01
CA THR A 147 -5.12 -4.17 -10.10
C THR A 147 -4.19 -4.59 -11.23
N ILE A 148 -3.23 -5.51 -10.96
CA ILE A 148 -2.38 -6.08 -12.01
C ILE A 148 -3.20 -6.99 -12.93
N THR A 149 -3.38 -6.59 -14.19
CA THR A 149 -4.16 -7.33 -15.20
C THR A 149 -3.30 -8.16 -16.14
N GLY A 150 -2.00 -7.87 -16.22
CA GLY A 150 -1.10 -8.57 -17.12
C GLY A 150 0.36 -8.42 -16.75
N TYR A 151 1.18 -9.37 -17.19
CA TYR A 151 2.63 -9.27 -17.11
C TYR A 151 3.31 -9.99 -18.26
N ARG A 152 4.51 -9.54 -18.63
CA ARG A 152 5.39 -10.23 -19.59
C ARG A 152 6.86 -10.01 -19.25
N ARG A 153 7.69 -11.01 -19.49
CA ARG A 153 9.15 -10.84 -19.45
C ARG A 153 9.62 -10.19 -20.75
N LEU A 154 10.34 -9.08 -20.65
CA LEU A 154 10.92 -8.37 -21.79
C LEU A 154 12.26 -8.99 -22.20
N ASP A 155 13.16 -9.15 -21.24
CA ASP A 155 14.51 -9.68 -21.45
C ASP A 155 15.11 -10.19 -20.14
N ARG A 156 16.36 -10.65 -20.25
CA ARG A 156 17.15 -11.16 -19.14
C ARG A 156 18.62 -10.87 -19.39
N TYR A 157 19.34 -10.43 -18.38
CA TYR A 157 20.77 -10.13 -18.45
C TYR A 157 21.48 -10.53 -17.15
N ARG A 158 22.82 -10.50 -17.13
CA ARG A 158 23.58 -10.69 -15.88
C ARG A 158 23.85 -9.35 -15.22
N ARG A 159 23.75 -9.34 -13.90
CA ARG A 159 24.20 -8.22 -13.07
C ARG A 159 25.66 -7.90 -13.41
N GLY A 160 25.97 -6.62 -13.54
CA GLY A 160 27.30 -6.15 -13.90
C GLY A 160 27.61 -6.10 -15.40
N ASP A 161 26.78 -6.66 -16.28
CA ASP A 161 26.84 -6.28 -17.70
C ASP A 161 26.43 -4.81 -17.80
N THR A 162 27.35 -3.94 -18.22
CA THR A 162 27.04 -2.54 -18.52
C THR A 162 26.01 -2.55 -19.64
N ARG A 163 24.74 -2.32 -19.27
CA ARG A 163 23.68 -2.04 -20.21
C ARG A 163 24.18 -0.86 -21.04
N ARG A 164 24.33 -1.04 -22.37
CA ARG A 164 24.35 0.15 -23.23
C ARG A 164 22.98 0.75 -23.01
N ASP A 165 22.89 1.91 -22.37
CA ASP A 165 21.71 2.75 -22.40
C ASP A 165 21.23 2.77 -23.87
N GLU A 166 20.18 2.03 -24.17
CA GLU A 166 19.46 2.23 -25.42
C GLU A 166 18.83 3.60 -25.26
N GLU A 167 19.50 4.61 -25.84
CA GLU A 167 18.92 5.93 -26.04
C GLU A 167 17.50 5.72 -26.61
N PRO A 168 16.47 6.40 -26.07
CA PRO A 168 15.14 6.30 -26.63
C PRO A 168 15.26 6.74 -28.09
N SER A 169 15.04 5.79 -29.01
CA SER A 169 14.95 6.09 -30.42
C SER A 169 13.69 6.92 -30.61
N GLN A 170 13.84 8.24 -30.51
CA GLN A 170 12.87 9.21 -31.00
C GLN A 170 12.77 8.98 -32.51
N ALA A 171 11.80 8.17 -32.91
CA ALA A 171 11.43 8.00 -34.30
C ALA A 171 10.70 9.28 -34.75
N LEU A 172 11.26 9.82 -35.84
CA LEU A 172 10.98 11.08 -36.51
C LEU A 172 9.57 11.17 -37.10
#